data_AF-A0A1B8HME6-F1
#
_entry.id   AF-A0A1B8HME6-F1
#
_cell.length_a   1.000
_cell.length_b   1.000
_cell.length_c   1.000
_cell.angle_alpha   90.00
_cell.angle_beta   90.00
_cell.angle_gamma   90.00
#
_symmetry.space_group_name_H-M   'P 1'
#
loop_
_entity.id
_entity.type
_entity.pdbx_description
1 polymer ?
#
loop_
_entity_poly.entity_id
_entity_poly.type
_entity_poly.pdbx_seq_one_letter_code
_entity_poly.pdbx_strand_id
1 'polypeptide(L)'
;MQTEKFLWVICYCCEGHGKVDNLAFSDGFTGSEWNELDDEFRDEYRKGSYDVQCSVCKGSGKVKEPDVSRMTFAEKRVLVAERREAREDAEYRRQTAHEQRMGY
;
A
#
# COMPACT_ATOMS: atom_id res chain seq x y z
N MET A 1 7.35 20.14 -20.23
CA MET A 1 6.80 20.13 -18.85
C MET A 1 5.70 19.08 -18.79
N GLN A 2 6.01 17.85 -18.36
CA GLN A 2 5.10 16.68 -18.40
C GLN A 2 4.17 16.56 -17.18
N THR A 3 4.03 17.61 -16.38
CA THR A 3 3.29 17.61 -15.12
C THR A 3 1.77 17.67 -15.28
N GLU A 4 1.25 18.02 -16.45
CA GLU A 4 -0.21 18.20 -16.65
C GLU A 4 -1.00 16.88 -16.79
N LYS A 5 -0.31 15.76 -17.04
CA LYS A 5 -0.93 14.45 -17.34
C LYS A 5 -0.97 13.50 -16.14
N PHE A 6 -0.67 14.01 -14.95
CA PHE A 6 -0.69 13.24 -13.71
C PHE A 6 -1.38 14.05 -12.63
N LEU A 7 -2.19 13.38 -11.81
CA LEU A 7 -2.86 13.98 -10.67
C LEU A 7 -2.40 13.31 -9.38
N TRP A 8 -2.47 14.07 -8.29
CA TRP A 8 -2.28 13.54 -6.95
C TRP A 8 -3.62 13.01 -6.46
N VAL A 9 -3.69 11.71 -6.16
CA VAL A 9 -4.83 11.09 -5.51
C VAL A 9 -4.48 10.73 -4.07
N ILE A 10 -5.49 10.63 -3.23
CA ILE A 10 -5.33 10.07 -1.89
C ILE A 10 -4.85 8.62 -2.02
N CYS A 11 -3.84 8.26 -1.23
CA CYS A 11 -3.30 6.90 -1.26
C CYS A 11 -4.37 5.89 -0.87
N TYR A 12 -4.67 4.93 -1.74
CA TYR A 12 -5.68 3.89 -1.49
C TYR A 12 -5.33 2.96 -0.30
N CYS A 13 -4.05 2.85 0.06
CA CYS A 13 -3.59 1.90 1.09
C CYS A 13 -3.70 2.46 2.51
N CYS A 14 -3.49 3.76 2.69
CA CYS A 14 -3.53 4.42 4.00
C CYS A 14 -4.61 5.50 4.09
N GLU A 15 -5.43 5.63 3.05
CA GLU A 15 -6.54 6.58 2.96
C GLU A 15 -6.17 8.04 3.30
N GLY A 16 -4.90 8.42 3.08
CA GLY A 16 -4.41 9.77 3.37
C GLY A 16 -3.68 9.93 4.68
N HIS A 17 -3.71 8.94 5.57
CA HIS A 17 -3.07 8.99 6.89
C HIS A 17 -1.54 8.92 6.82
N GLY A 18 -0.97 8.40 5.71
CA GLY A 18 0.47 8.23 5.54
C GLY A 18 1.08 7.09 6.36
N LYS A 19 0.29 6.49 7.25
CA LYS A 19 0.64 5.35 8.08
C LYS A 19 -0.41 4.26 7.92
N VAL A 20 -0.03 3.03 8.23
CA VAL A 20 -0.92 1.87 8.28
C VAL A 20 -0.64 1.09 9.55
N ASP A 21 -1.61 0.28 9.96
CA ASP A 21 -1.44 -0.61 11.10
C ASP A 21 -0.22 -1.51 10.91
N ASN A 22 0.46 -1.78 12.01
CA ASN A 22 1.57 -2.71 12.00
C ASN A 22 1.05 -4.13 11.75
N LEU A 23 1.61 -4.80 10.75
CA LEU A 23 1.28 -6.19 10.40
C LEU A 23 1.46 -7.16 11.57
N ALA A 24 2.31 -6.85 12.55
CA ALA A 24 2.47 -7.66 13.75
C ALA A 24 1.19 -7.77 14.61
N PHE A 25 0.28 -6.80 14.48
CA PHE A 25 -0.96 -6.72 15.25
C PHE A 25 -2.20 -6.62 14.35
N SER A 26 -2.10 -7.01 13.08
CA SER A 26 -3.21 -6.88 12.11
C SER A 26 -4.43 -7.73 12.48
N ASP A 27 -4.21 -8.84 13.19
CA ASP A 27 -5.29 -9.72 13.68
C ASP A 27 -5.90 -9.21 15.00
N GLY A 28 -5.38 -8.11 15.54
CA GLY A 28 -5.78 -7.51 16.81
C GLY A 28 -5.39 -8.36 18.02
N PHE A 29 -5.92 -7.97 19.18
CA PHE A 29 -5.83 -8.74 20.41
C PHE A 29 -7.22 -9.24 20.79
N THR A 30 -7.31 -10.48 21.26
CA THR A 30 -8.53 -10.98 21.90
C THR A 30 -8.80 -10.23 23.20
N GLY A 31 -10.04 -10.26 23.70
CA GLY A 31 -10.39 -9.55 24.94
C GLY A 31 -9.61 -10.03 26.17
N SER A 32 -9.24 -11.31 26.24
CA SER A 32 -8.37 -11.86 27.30
C SER A 32 -6.94 -11.34 27.17
N GLU A 33 -6.34 -11.42 25.97
CA GLU A 33 -4.99 -10.89 25.72
C GLU A 33 -4.93 -9.39 26.02
N TRP A 34 -5.94 -8.64 25.60
CA TRP A 34 -6.01 -7.21 25.85
C TRP A 34 -6.00 -6.84 27.35
N ASN A 35 -6.61 -7.67 28.21
CA ASN A 35 -6.63 -7.44 29.64
C ASN A 35 -5.32 -7.85 30.34
N GLU A 36 -4.50 -8.67 29.69
CA GLU A 36 -3.18 -9.09 30.17
C GLU A 36 -2.08 -8.09 29.77
N LEU A 37 -2.35 -7.19 28.82
CA LEU A 37 -1.41 -6.14 28.40
C LEU A 37 -1.28 -5.02 29.43
N ASP A 38 -0.05 -4.51 29.57
CA ASP A 38 0.25 -3.35 30.40
C ASP A 38 -0.54 -2.10 29.98
N ASP A 39 -0.92 -1.27 30.96
CA ASP A 39 -1.69 -0.04 30.70
C ASP A 39 -0.94 0.92 29.77
N GLU A 40 0.38 1.03 29.93
CA GLU A 40 1.23 1.88 29.08
C GLU A 40 1.20 1.42 27.61
N PHE A 41 1.32 0.11 27.38
CA PHE A 41 1.26 -0.47 26.04
C PHE A 41 -0.12 -0.24 25.40
N ARG A 42 -1.20 -0.42 26.15
CA ARG A 42 -2.57 -0.17 25.66
C ARG A 42 -2.78 1.29 25.26
N ASP A 43 -2.21 2.22 26.00
CA ASP A 43 -2.28 3.65 25.70
C ASP A 43 -1.46 4.01 24.46
N GLU A 44 -0.25 3.48 24.31
CA GLU A 44 0.58 3.68 23.12
C GLU A 44 -0.03 3.06 21.86
N TYR A 45 -0.60 1.87 21.99
CA TYR A 45 -1.32 1.19 20.92
C TYR A 45 -2.50 2.03 20.44
N ARG A 46 -3.34 2.53 21.36
CA ARG A 46 -4.48 3.41 21.01
C ARG A 46 -4.05 4.75 20.41
N LYS A 47 -2.87 5.26 20.76
CA LYS A 47 -2.31 6.48 20.18
C LYS A 47 -1.75 6.27 18.75
N GLY A 48 -1.63 5.03 18.29
CA GLY A 48 -1.02 4.70 16.99
C GLY A 48 0.50 4.85 17.01
N SER A 49 1.15 4.73 18.18
CA SER A 49 2.61 4.81 18.29
C SER A 49 3.32 3.71 17.51
N TYR A 50 2.65 2.58 17.31
CA TYR A 50 3.16 1.42 16.59
C TYR A 50 2.82 1.44 15.09
N ASP A 51 2.04 2.43 14.62
CA ASP A 51 1.67 2.54 13.21
C ASP A 51 2.93 2.69 12.35
N VAL A 52 2.98 1.91 11.28
CA VAL A 52 4.14 1.89 10.38
C VAL A 52 3.91 2.81 9.19
N GLN A 53 5.00 3.34 8.62
CA GLN A 53 4.91 4.17 7.44
C GLN A 53 4.29 3.38 6.28
N CYS A 54 3.30 3.98 5.60
CA CYS A 54 2.66 3.36 4.45
C CYS A 54 3.69 3.05 3.35
N SER A 55 3.79 1.77 2.98
CA SER A 55 4.76 1.27 2.00
C SER A 55 4.49 1.80 0.59
N VAL A 56 3.24 2.17 0.28
CA VAL A 56 2.79 2.67 -1.03
C VAL A 56 3.12 4.16 -1.21
N CYS A 57 2.65 5.02 -0.31
CA CYS A 57 2.85 6.48 -0.44
C CYS A 57 4.09 7.02 0.27
N LYS A 58 4.85 6.16 0.98
CA LYS A 58 6.06 6.51 1.74
C LYS A 58 5.81 7.66 2.74
N GLY A 59 4.68 7.63 3.43
CA GLY A 59 4.32 8.65 4.43
C GLY A 59 3.68 9.93 3.90
N SER A 60 3.57 10.10 2.58
CA SER A 60 3.04 11.35 2.01
C SER A 60 1.51 11.48 2.02
N GLY A 61 0.79 10.37 2.25
CA GLY A 61 -0.68 10.31 2.21
C GLY A 61 -1.28 10.37 0.79
N LYS A 62 -0.47 10.56 -0.26
CA LYS A 62 -0.94 10.70 -1.64
C LYS A 62 -0.03 9.99 -2.63
N VAL A 63 -0.60 9.54 -3.73
CA VAL A 63 0.14 8.91 -4.82
C VAL A 63 -0.14 9.64 -6.13
N LYS A 64 0.82 9.55 -7.05
CA LYS A 64 0.72 10.19 -8.35
C LYS A 64 0.16 9.19 -9.35
N GLU A 65 -0.99 9.51 -9.94
CA GLU A 65 -1.64 8.66 -10.93
C GLU A 65 -1.78 9.36 -12.29
N PRO A 66 -1.72 8.62 -13.41
CA PRO A 66 -1.98 9.17 -14.73
C PRO A 66 -3.41 9.73 -14.84
N ASP A 67 -3.53 10.97 -15.29
CA ASP A 67 -4.83 11.58 -15.59
C ASP A 67 -5.30 11.16 -16.99
N VAL A 68 -6.09 10.09 -17.03
CA VAL A 68 -6.63 9.52 -18.28
C VAL A 68 -7.51 10.53 -19.03
N SER A 69 -8.12 11.50 -18.34
CA SER A 69 -8.95 12.53 -19.01
C SER A 69 -8.12 13.47 -19.89
N ARG A 70 -6.85 13.68 -19.52
CA ARG A 70 -5.90 14.57 -20.20
C ARG A 70 -4.95 13.87 -21.16
N MET A 71 -5.07 12.55 -21.31
CA MET A 71 -4.25 11.75 -22.22
C MET A 71 -4.86 11.63 -23.62
N THR A 72 -4.00 11.60 -24.63
CA THR A 72 -4.39 11.26 -26.01
C THR A 72 -4.70 9.77 -26.14
N PHE A 73 -5.36 9.37 -27.24
CA PHE A 73 -5.67 7.96 -27.49
C PHE A 73 -4.41 7.08 -27.61
N ALA A 74 -3.35 7.58 -28.24
CA ALA A 74 -2.08 6.86 -28.36
C ALA A 74 -1.45 6.62 -26.98
N GLU A 75 -1.44 7.63 -26.11
CA GLU A 75 -0.91 7.53 -24.75
C GLU A 75 -1.73 6.56 -23.89
N LYS A 76 -3.06 6.57 -24.02
CA LYS A 76 -3.93 5.59 -23.37
C LYS A 76 -3.59 4.15 -23.77
N ARG A 77 -3.30 3.92 -25.06
CA ARG A 77 -2.89 2.58 -25.54
C ARG A 77 -1.58 2.12 -24.90
N VAL A 78 -0.60 3.01 -24.78
CA VAL A 78 0.67 2.71 -24.09
C VAL A 78 0.41 2.38 -22.62
N LEU A 79 -0.35 3.21 -21.90
CA LEU A 79 -0.68 2.98 -20.50
C LEU A 79 -1.40 1.63 -20.28
N VAL A 80 -2.28 1.23 -21.19
CA VAL A 80 -2.96 -0.07 -21.12
C VAL A 80 -1.98 -1.23 -21.32
N ALA A 81 -1.01 -1.10 -22.24
CA ALA A 81 0.03 -2.10 -22.44
C ALA A 81 0.92 -2.24 -21.21
N GLU A 82 1.42 -1.12 -20.66
CA GLU A 82 2.23 -1.09 -19.42
C GLU A 82 1.49 -1.73 -18.25
N ARG A 83 0.20 -1.39 -18.06
CA ARG A 83 -0.63 -1.98 -16.99
C ARG A 83 -0.87 -3.47 -17.18
N ARG A 84 -0.84 -3.98 -18.42
CA ARG A 84 -0.98 -5.41 -18.70
C ARG A 84 0.30 -6.15 -18.33
N GLU A 85 1.44 -5.66 -18.82
CA GLU A 85 2.76 -6.22 -18.50
C GLU A 85 3.00 -6.22 -16.99
N ALA A 86 2.69 -5.12 -16.29
CA ALA A 86 2.82 -5.03 -14.84
C ALA A 86 1.98 -6.07 -14.07
N ARG A 87 0.81 -6.48 -14.60
CA ARG A 87 0.00 -7.57 -14.01
C ARG A 87 0.64 -8.93 -14.23
N GLU A 88 1.13 -9.18 -15.44
CA GLU A 88 1.83 -10.42 -15.79
C GLU A 88 3.11 -10.58 -14.94
N ASP A 89 3.88 -9.51 -14.76
CA ASP A 89 5.05 -9.47 -13.87
C ASP A 89 4.70 -9.67 -12.38
N ALA A 90 3.56 -9.14 -11.94
CA ALA A 90 3.10 -9.35 -10.57
C ALA A 90 2.68 -10.82 -10.33
N GLU A 91 2.07 -11.46 -11.32
CA GLU A 91 1.77 -12.89 -11.30
C GLU A 91 3.03 -13.74 -11.25
N TYR A 92 3.99 -13.47 -12.13
CA TYR A 92 5.28 -14.15 -12.12
C TYR A 92 6.00 -14.01 -10.79
N ARG A 93 6.09 -12.78 -10.24
CA ARG A 93 6.71 -12.55 -8.92
C ARG A 93 6.02 -13.31 -7.79
N ARG A 94 4.69 -13.46 -7.82
CA ARG A 94 3.96 -14.27 -6.83
C ARG A 94 4.34 -15.75 -6.95
N GLN A 95 4.43 -16.27 -8.17
CA GLN A 95 4.83 -17.65 -8.43
C GLN A 95 6.27 -17.91 -7.95
N THR A 96 7.23 -17.08 -8.35
CA THR A 96 8.63 -17.23 -7.92
C THR A 96 8.79 -17.11 -6.41
N ALA A 97 8.07 -16.20 -5.75
CA ALA A 97 8.10 -16.07 -4.30
C ALA A 97 7.49 -17.29 -3.57
N HIS A 98 6.59 -18.03 -4.22
CA HIS A 98 6.09 -19.30 -3.71
C HIS A 98 7.12 -20.42 -3.93
N GLU A 99 7.68 -20.54 -5.13
CA GLU A 99 8.73 -21.52 -5.46
C GLU A 99 9.92 -21.41 -4.49
N GLN A 100 10.39 -20.19 -4.23
CA GLN A 100 11.46 -19.90 -3.26
C GLN A 100 11.10 -20.32 -1.83
N ARG A 101 9.85 -20.12 -1.39
CA ARG A 101 9.39 -20.56 -0.05
C ARG A 101 9.33 -22.08 0.06
N MET A 102 9.05 -22.77 -1.04
CA MET A 102 9.03 -24.23 -1.11
C MET A 102 10.41 -24.85 -1.34
N GLY A 103 11.45 -24.03 -1.61
CA GLY A 103 12.83 -24.47 -1.77
C GLY A 103 13.18 -25.02 -3.15
N TYR A 104 12.42 -24.63 -4.20
CA TYR A 104 12.73 -24.93 -5.61
C TYR A 104 13.60 -23.84 -6.24
#